data_AF-A0A920NR43-F1
#
_entry.id   AF-A0A920NR43-F1
#
_cell.length_a   1.000
_cell.length_b   1.000
_cell.length_c   1.000
_cell.angle_alpha   90.00
_cell.angle_beta   90.00
_cell.angle_gamma   90.00
#
_symmetry.space_group_name_H-M   'P 1'
#
loop_
_entity.id
_entity.type
_entity.pdbx_description
1 polymer ?
#
loop_
_entity_poly.entity_id
_entity_poly.type
_entity_poly.pdbx_seq_one_letter_code
_entity_poly.pdbx_strand_id
1 'polypeptide(L)' 'MYKKDKLAGIWKEWYLDNTLKLEYAYKDDNLHGLSIDYDSTGKKDSEKRFKNGLKQGEGKIL' A
#
# COMPACT_ATOMS: atom_id res chain seq x y z
N MET A 1 -8.02 -8.42 -0.93
CA MET A 1 -9.36 -9.07 -0.89
C MET A 1 -10.26 -8.46 -1.95
N TYR A 2 -11.28 -9.19 -2.41
CA TYR A 2 -12.29 -8.65 -3.32
C TYR A 2 -13.61 -8.42 -2.59
N LYS A 3 -14.35 -7.37 -2.95
CA LYS A 3 -15.72 -7.10 -2.51
C LYS A 3 -16.55 -6.77 -3.73
N LYS A 4 -17.59 -7.58 -4.00
CA LYS A 4 -18.45 -7.44 -5.21
C LYS A 4 -17.61 -7.39 -6.50
N ASP A 5 -16.67 -8.32 -6.63
CA ASP A 5 -15.75 -8.43 -7.76
C ASP A 5 -14.78 -7.26 -7.96
N LYS A 6 -14.67 -6.37 -6.98
CA LYS A 6 -13.73 -5.24 -6.98
C LYS A 6 -12.64 -5.40 -5.94
N LEU A 7 -11.43 -4.92 -6.21
CA LEU A 7 -10.37 -4.85 -5.22
C LEU A 7 -10.81 -3.97 -4.06
N ALA A 8 -10.65 -4.50 -2.85
CA ALA A 8 -10.93 -3.80 -1.61
C ALA A 8 -9.93 -4.22 -0.52
N GLY A 9 -9.83 -3.39 0.51
CA GLY A 9 -9.04 -3.69 1.71
C GLY A 9 -7.54 -3.56 1.50
N ILE A 10 -6.78 -4.13 2.44
CA ILE A 10 -5.31 -4.07 2.42
C ILE A 10 -4.78 -5.22 1.57
N TRP A 11 -3.97 -4.87 0.60
CA TRP A 11 -3.16 -5.76 -0.20
C TRP A 11 -1.71 -5.62 0.21
N LYS A 12 -0.97 -6.71 0.16
CA LYS A 12 0.42 -6.74 0.57
C LYS A 12 1.26 -7.39 -0.51
N GLU A 13 2.46 -6.89 -0.69
CA GLU A 13 3.50 -7.50 -1.51
C GLU A 13 4.70 -7.80 -0.62
N TRP A 14 5.38 -8.90 -0.90
CA TRP A 14 6.53 -9.35 -0.14
C TRP A 14 7.72 -9.56 -1.07
N TYR A 15 8.91 -9.36 -0.54
CA TYR A 15 10.15 -9.81 -1.15
C TYR A 15 10.22 -11.33 -1.17
N LEU A 16 11.19 -11.88 -1.93
CA LEU A 16 11.38 -13.32 -2.08
C LEU A 16 11.72 -14.02 -0.76
N ASP A 17 12.34 -13.30 0.18
CA ASP A 17 12.67 -13.76 1.53
C ASP A 17 11.47 -13.68 2.52
N ASN A 18 10.28 -13.33 2.02
CA ASN A 18 9.05 -13.08 2.78
C ASN A 18 9.08 -11.81 3.64
N THR A 19 10.07 -10.94 3.48
CA THR A 19 10.04 -9.60 4.10
C THR A 19 8.92 -8.78 3.46
N LEU A 20 8.09 -8.12 4.28
CA LEU A 20 7.02 -7.25 3.78
C LEU A 20 7.65 -6.10 2.99
N LYS A 21 7.18 -5.91 1.75
CA LYS A 21 7.69 -4.91 0.81
C LYS A 21 6.73 -3.73 0.69
N LEU A 22 5.44 -4.02 0.52
CA LEU A 22 4.41 -3.00 0.29
C LEU A 22 3.11 -3.35 1.00
N GLU A 23 2.41 -2.32 1.48
CA GLU A 23 0.98 -2.40 1.81
C GLU A 23 0.20 -1.36 0.99
N TYR A 24 -0.89 -1.78 0.33
CA TYR A 24 -1.77 -0.92 -0.46
C TYR A 24 -3.21 -1.00 0.05
N ALA A 25 -3.81 0.15 0.33
CA ALA A 25 -5.25 0.22 0.60
C ALA A 25 -6.04 0.42 -0.70
N TYR A 26 -6.94 -0.52 -1.01
CA TYR A 26 -7.85 -0.44 -2.15
C TYR A 26 -9.31 -0.24 -1.71
N LYS A 27 -10.07 0.48 -2.54
CA LYS A 27 -11.51 0.59 -2.48
C LYS A 27 -12.07 0.71 -3.89
N ASP A 28 -12.97 -0.20 -4.25
CA ASP A 28 -13.64 -0.22 -5.56
C ASP A 28 -12.64 -0.10 -6.72
N ASP A 29 -11.63 -0.98 -6.73
CA ASP A 29 -10.54 -1.06 -7.73
C ASP A 29 -9.51 0.08 -7.72
N ASN A 30 -9.72 1.09 -6.87
CA ASN A 30 -8.85 2.25 -6.79
C ASN A 30 -8.02 2.25 -5.51
N LEU A 31 -6.78 2.74 -5.58
CA LEU A 31 -6.01 3.06 -4.38
C LEU A 31 -6.76 4.12 -3.57
N HIS A 32 -7.02 3.82 -2.30
CA HIS A 32 -7.81 4.66 -1.42
C HIS A 32 -7.39 4.41 0.03
N GLY A 33 -6.68 5.38 0.60
CA GLY A 33 -6.07 5.27 1.92
C GLY A 33 -4.54 5.36 1.85
N LEU A 34 -3.87 4.68 2.78
CA LEU A 34 -2.41 4.65 2.87
C LEU A 34 -1.84 3.56 1.96
N SER A 35 -0.71 3.90 1.34
CA SER A 35 0.25 2.97 0.76
C SER A 35 1.54 3.12 1.56
N ILE A 36 2.15 2.00 1.96
CA ILE A 36 3.38 2.00 2.77
C ILE A 36 4.42 1.17 2.03
N ASP A 37 5.59 1.75 1.84
CA ASP A 37 6.77 1.11 1.28
C ASP A 37 7.71 0.72 2.44
N TYR A 38 8.24 -0.49 2.38
CA TYR A 38 9.19 -1.03 3.35
C TYR A 38 10.52 -1.33 2.67
N ASP A 39 11.63 -1.11 3.39
CA ASP A 39 12.96 -1.49 2.93
C ASP A 39 13.18 -3.02 3.02
N SER A 40 14.32 -3.50 2.51
CA SER A 40 14.66 -4.94 2.54
C SER A 40 14.90 -5.51 3.95
N THR A 41 14.88 -4.67 4.99
CA THR A 41 14.93 -5.11 6.40
C THR A 41 13.54 -5.15 7.04
N GLY A 42 12.49 -4.78 6.31
CA GLY A 42 11.12 -4.69 6.80
C GLY A 42 10.82 -3.43 7.59
N LYS A 43 11.69 -2.41 7.55
CA LYS A 43 11.42 -1.09 8.14
C LYS A 43 10.64 -0.24 7.16
N LYS A 44 9.74 0.59 7.67
CA LYS A 44 9.00 1.54 6.83
C LYS A 44 9.96 2.60 6.29
N ASP A 45 9.99 2.75 4.97
CA ASP A 45 10.82 3.73 4.26
C ASP A 45 10.00 4.97 3.86
N SER A 46 8.77 4.77 3.39
CA SER A 46 7.87 5.86 3.03
C SER A 46 6.40 5.49 3.12
N GLU A 47 5.56 6.53 3.16
CA GLU A 47 4.10 6.39 3.05
C GLU A 47 3.52 7.40 2.06
N LYS A 48 2.48 6.97 1.35
CA LYS A 48 1.74 7.79 0.37
C LYS A 48 0.25 7.70 0.69
N ARG A 49 -0.47 8.81 0.55
CA ARG A 49 -1.93 8.83 0.71
C ARG A 49 -2.60 8.95 -0.66
N PHE A 50 -3.61 8.13 -0.88
CA PHE A 50 -4.40 8.11 -2.11
C PHE A 50 -5.88 8.31 -1.79
N LYS A 51 -6.59 8.97 -2.71
CA LYS A 51 -8.06 9.07 -2.70
C LYS A 51 -8.56 8.83 -4.12
N ASN A 52 -9.28 7.73 -4.32
CA ASN A 52 -9.83 7.32 -5.62
C ASN A 52 -8.76 7.29 -6.73
N GLY A 53 -7.62 6.65 -6.43
CA GLY A 53 -6.48 6.53 -7.35
C GLY A 53 -5.57 7.75 -7.39
N LEU A 54 -5.97 8.89 -6.81
CA LEU A 54 -5.20 10.13 -6.88
C LEU A 54 -4.31 10.32 -5.65
N LYS A 55 -3.00 10.46 -5.88
CA LYS A 55 -2.01 10.76 -4.84
C LYS A 55 -2.31 12.13 -4.23
N GLN A 56 -2.46 12.16 -2.91
CA GLN A 56 -2.72 13.37 -2.12
C GLN A 56 -1.44 13.92 -1.49
N GLY A 57 -0.43 13.08 -1.28
CA GLY A 57 0.84 13.44 -0.66
C GLY A 57 1.72 12.23 -0.39
N GLU A 58 2.97 12.50 -0.04
CA GLU A 58 3.99 11.51 0.32
C GLU A 58 4.80 12.00 1.52
N GLY A 59 5.11 11.10 2.44
CA GLY A 59 6.01 11.33 3.55
C GLY A 59 7.12 10.29 3.51
N LYS A 60 8.38 10.74 3.66
CA LYS A 60 9.52 9.85 3.90
C LYS A 60 9.69 9.69 5.40
N ILE A 61 9.94 8.47 5.85
CA ILE A 61 10.25 8.18 7.25
C ILE A 61 11.78 8.21 7.35
N LEU A 62 12.31 9.09 8.20
CA LEU A 62 13.76 9.29 8.42
C LEU A 62 14.28 8.39 9.54
#